data_AF-A0A1F9MPR6-F1
#
_entry.id   AF-A0A1F9MPR6-F1
#
_cell.length_a   1.000
_cell.length_b   1.000
_cell.length_c   1.000
_cell.angle_alpha   90.00
_cell.angle_beta   90.00
_cell.angle_gamma   90.00
#
_symmetry.space_group_name_H-M   'P 1'
#
loop_
_entity.id
_entity.type
_entity.pdbx_description
1 polymer ?
#
loop_
_entity_poly.entity_id
_entity_poly.type
_entity_poly.pdbx_seq_one_letter_code
_entity_poly.pdbx_strand_id
1 'polypeptide(L)'
;MAFKPKGKTMKNILLGIKDLARTGHVTRWHSVRVGRPQTLAEHHYLVAMFVNKLAKDILPGLSDSERLKMVEYALWHDLPETICGDLPSPLKRRIEQICLGNNPIDIIEEQIAPWLVKCKKRLQAKPEQAVTVKLADMIDAILFIEQEGIGKHAQMVARQLRQHFSEKVALAQKELPLFEWDKAVALLDELMSGYEDNKMLFEGN
;
A
#
# COMPACT_ATOMS: atom_id res chain seq x y z
N MET A 1 11.67 -38.40 -11.64
CA MET A 1 10.82 -38.61 -10.44
C MET A 1 9.75 -37.54 -10.42
N ALA A 2 8.51 -37.87 -10.72
CA ALA A 2 7.40 -36.92 -10.68
C ALA A 2 6.93 -36.76 -9.22
N PHE A 3 6.98 -35.53 -8.70
CA PHE A 3 6.44 -35.21 -7.39
C PHE A 3 4.91 -35.29 -7.46
N LYS A 4 4.32 -36.40 -7.03
CA LYS A 4 2.87 -36.49 -6.84
C LYS A 4 2.54 -35.78 -5.52
N PRO A 5 1.82 -34.64 -5.52
CA PRO A 5 1.39 -34.03 -4.28
C PRO A 5 0.43 -35.00 -3.58
N LYS A 6 0.80 -35.43 -2.37
CA LYS A 6 -0.11 -36.19 -1.51
C LYS A 6 -1.30 -35.27 -1.21
N GLY A 7 -2.49 -35.68 -1.63
CA GLY A 7 -3.76 -35.02 -1.33
C GLY A 7 -4.03 -35.02 0.17
N LYS A 8 -3.43 -34.07 0.90
CA LYS A 8 -4.10 -33.48 2.05
C LYS A 8 -4.95 -32.37 1.47
N THR A 9 -6.26 -32.44 1.67
CA THR A 9 -7.14 -31.27 1.54
C THR A 9 -6.48 -30.16 2.36
N MET A 10 -5.92 -29.14 1.70
CA MET A 10 -5.38 -28.00 2.43
C MET A 10 -6.53 -27.47 3.26
N LYS A 11 -6.40 -27.50 4.59
CA LYS A 11 -7.33 -26.78 5.45
C LYS A 11 -7.35 -25.34 4.92
N ASN A 12 -8.52 -24.76 4.70
CA ASN A 12 -8.66 -23.37 4.30
C ASN A 12 -7.78 -22.52 5.23
N ILE A 13 -6.70 -21.95 4.68
CA ILE A 13 -5.76 -21.10 5.42
C ILE A 13 -6.43 -19.74 5.54
N LEU A 14 -7.48 -19.61 6.35
CA LEU A 14 -8.20 -18.35 6.48
C LEU A 14 -7.49 -17.45 7.50
N LEU A 15 -7.25 -16.17 7.19
CA LEU A 15 -6.75 -15.24 8.22
C LEU A 15 -7.73 -15.19 9.39
N GLY A 16 -7.18 -15.39 10.58
CA GLY A 16 -7.89 -15.20 11.85
C GLY A 16 -7.52 -13.88 12.51
N ILE A 17 -8.28 -13.52 13.55
CA ILE A 17 -8.01 -12.31 14.36
C ILE A 17 -6.60 -12.27 14.96
N LYS A 18 -5.99 -13.44 15.22
CA LYS A 18 -4.61 -13.54 15.71
C LYS A 18 -3.59 -13.09 14.66
N ASP A 19 -3.89 -13.29 13.37
CA ASP A 19 -3.01 -12.88 12.29
C ASP A 19 -3.03 -11.35 12.14
N LEU A 20 -4.17 -10.70 12.38
CA LEU A 20 -4.23 -9.24 12.44
C LEU A 20 -3.25 -8.66 13.46
N ALA A 21 -3.17 -9.25 14.66
CA ALA A 21 -2.20 -8.82 15.67
C ALA A 21 -0.74 -9.04 15.24
N ARG A 22 -0.47 -10.04 14.39
CA ARG A 22 0.87 -10.36 13.88
C ARG A 22 1.35 -9.41 12.78
N THR A 23 0.48 -8.59 12.19
CA THR A 23 0.90 -7.51 11.28
C THR A 23 1.90 -6.57 11.93
N GLY A 24 1.86 -6.40 13.26
CA GLY A 24 2.84 -5.63 14.03
C GLY A 24 4.22 -6.28 14.13
N HIS A 25 4.40 -7.52 13.66
CA HIS A 25 5.68 -8.23 13.66
C HIS A 25 6.26 -8.42 12.26
N VAL A 26 5.44 -8.30 11.21
CA VAL A 26 5.90 -8.44 9.82
C VAL A 26 6.54 -7.13 9.39
N THR A 27 7.83 -7.16 9.09
CA THR A 27 8.60 -5.98 8.69
C THR A 27 8.65 -5.84 7.18
N ARG A 28 8.57 -4.60 6.69
CA ARG A 28 8.75 -4.23 5.30
C ARG A 28 10.20 -3.81 5.01
N TRP A 29 10.53 -3.60 3.74
CA TRP A 29 11.81 -3.04 3.28
C TRP A 29 13.05 -3.92 3.49
N HIS A 30 12.89 -5.23 3.66
CA HIS A 30 14.01 -6.14 3.92
C HIS A 30 15.08 -6.17 2.81
N SER A 31 14.78 -5.67 1.60
CA SER A 31 15.72 -5.56 0.48
C SER A 31 16.49 -4.24 0.44
N VAL A 32 16.16 -3.29 1.31
CA VAL A 32 16.78 -1.97 1.38
C VAL A 32 17.31 -1.74 2.78
N ARG A 33 18.52 -1.17 2.89
CA ARG A 33 19.04 -0.80 4.20
C ARG A 33 18.26 0.39 4.75
N VAL A 34 17.65 0.23 5.92
CA VAL A 34 16.86 1.25 6.61
C VAL A 34 17.35 1.41 8.06
N GLY A 35 17.12 2.59 8.66
CA GLY A 35 17.48 2.90 10.04
C GLY A 35 16.62 2.16 11.05
N ARG A 36 15.29 2.28 10.90
CA ARG A 36 14.29 1.49 11.61
C ARG A 36 13.47 0.66 10.61
N PRO A 37 13.05 -0.57 10.95
CA PRO A 37 12.08 -1.28 10.13
C PRO A 37 10.68 -0.68 10.25
N GLN A 38 9.94 -0.62 9.14
CA GLN A 38 8.49 -0.42 9.13
C GLN A 38 7.82 -1.76 9.36
N THR A 39 6.77 -1.81 10.17
CA THR A 39 5.89 -2.97 10.26
C THR A 39 4.72 -2.83 9.29
N LEU A 40 4.11 -3.96 8.95
CA LEU A 40 2.90 -3.98 8.12
C LEU A 40 1.73 -3.25 8.81
N ALA A 41 1.63 -3.33 10.14
CA ALA A 41 0.64 -2.58 10.91
C ALA A 41 0.81 -1.06 10.78
N GLU A 42 2.04 -0.55 10.89
CA GLU A 42 2.33 0.89 10.73
C GLU A 42 1.98 1.37 9.33
N HIS A 43 2.38 0.60 8.31
CA HIS A 43 2.03 0.87 6.93
C HIS A 43 0.51 0.94 6.72
N HIS A 44 -0.24 -0.08 7.16
CA HIS A 44 -1.70 -0.10 7.05
C HIS A 44 -2.37 1.12 7.71
N TYR A 45 -1.90 1.51 8.90
CA TYR A 45 -2.40 2.69 9.59
C TYR A 45 -2.16 3.97 8.79
N LEU A 46 -0.93 4.21 8.35
CA LEU A 46 -0.57 5.42 7.61
C LEU A 46 -1.31 5.51 6.27
N VAL A 47 -1.36 4.41 5.50
CA VAL A 47 -2.13 4.36 4.25
C VAL A 47 -3.61 4.65 4.51
N ALA A 48 -4.21 4.09 5.57
CA ALA A 48 -5.60 4.37 5.92
C ALA A 48 -5.85 5.84 6.26
N MET A 49 -4.91 6.49 6.96
CA MET A 49 -4.99 7.93 7.27
C MET A 49 -4.87 8.79 6.01
N PHE A 50 -3.91 8.48 5.14
CA PHE A 50 -3.73 9.18 3.87
C PHE A 50 -4.93 8.98 2.94
N VAL A 51 -5.49 7.76 2.87
CA VAL A 51 -6.75 7.50 2.14
C VAL A 51 -7.88 8.36 2.66
N ASN A 52 -8.06 8.44 3.98
CA ASN A 52 -9.14 9.26 4.56
C ASN A 52 -8.98 10.75 4.25
N LYS A 53 -7.75 11.28 4.23
CA LYS A 53 -7.45 12.67 3.83
C LYS A 53 -7.69 12.88 2.33
N LEU A 54 -7.02 12.11 1.49
CA LEU A 54 -7.08 12.24 0.04
C LEU A 54 -8.49 12.02 -0.50
N ALA A 55 -9.25 11.08 0.06
CA ALA A 55 -10.63 10.86 -0.37
C ALA A 55 -11.52 12.09 -0.15
N LYS A 56 -11.24 12.92 0.86
CA LYS A 56 -11.98 14.17 1.09
C LYS A 56 -11.54 15.27 0.13
N ASP A 57 -10.26 15.34 -0.17
CA ASP A 57 -9.70 16.43 -0.97
C ASP A 57 -9.82 16.20 -2.49
N ILE A 58 -9.72 14.94 -2.93
CA ILE A 58 -9.67 14.55 -4.34
C ILE A 58 -11.07 14.24 -4.90
N LEU A 59 -11.94 13.63 -4.09
CA LEU A 59 -13.20 13.03 -4.54
C LEU A 59 -14.41 13.84 -4.04
N PRO A 60 -14.78 14.94 -4.70
CA PRO A 60 -15.95 15.73 -4.31
C PRO A 60 -17.22 14.86 -4.38
N GLY A 61 -18.08 14.98 -3.37
CA GLY A 61 -19.34 14.25 -3.30
C GLY A 61 -19.23 12.78 -2.89
N LEU A 62 -18.04 12.29 -2.52
CA LEU A 62 -17.87 10.94 -1.97
C LEU A 62 -18.66 10.78 -0.67
N SER A 63 -19.53 9.78 -0.61
CA SER A 63 -20.30 9.52 0.62
C SER A 63 -19.41 8.99 1.75
N ASP A 64 -19.83 9.23 3.00
CA ASP A 64 -19.11 8.71 4.17
C ASP A 64 -19.00 7.17 4.16
N SER A 65 -20.02 6.48 3.63
CA SER A 65 -19.99 5.01 3.47
C SER A 65 -18.93 4.55 2.47
N GLU A 66 -18.75 5.26 1.37
CA GLU A 66 -17.71 4.95 0.39
C GLU A 66 -16.32 5.25 0.95
N ARG A 67 -16.16 6.40 1.60
CA ARG A 67 -14.90 6.76 2.27
C ARG A 67 -14.51 5.69 3.31
N LEU A 68 -15.46 5.24 4.13
CA LEU A 68 -15.20 4.20 5.12
C LEU A 68 -14.78 2.87 4.47
N LYS A 69 -15.39 2.49 3.34
CA LYS A 69 -15.00 1.28 2.58
C LYS A 69 -13.60 1.38 1.99
N MET A 70 -13.15 2.58 1.60
CA MET A 70 -11.78 2.81 1.13
C MET A 70 -10.78 2.69 2.28
N VAL A 71 -11.09 3.28 3.44
CA VAL A 71 -10.28 3.17 4.67
C VAL A 71 -10.18 1.72 5.14
N GLU A 72 -11.31 1.00 5.16
CA GLU A 72 -11.37 -0.42 5.49
C GLU A 72 -10.47 -1.25 4.56
N TYR A 73 -10.54 -0.99 3.24
CA TYR A 73 -9.66 -1.68 2.30
C TYR A 73 -8.18 -1.33 2.53
N ALA A 74 -7.84 -0.08 2.77
CA ALA A 74 -6.47 0.36 3.05
C ALA A 74 -5.85 -0.36 4.26
N LEU A 75 -6.63 -0.56 5.33
CA LEU A 75 -6.23 -1.31 6.51
C LEU A 75 -5.95 -2.79 6.23
N TRP A 76 -6.47 -3.33 5.12
CA TRP A 76 -6.45 -4.76 4.83
C TRP A 76 -5.67 -5.17 3.60
N HIS A 77 -5.28 -4.23 2.74
CA HIS A 77 -4.87 -4.53 1.37
C HIS A 77 -3.66 -5.47 1.27
N ASP A 78 -2.74 -5.42 2.24
CA ASP A 78 -1.56 -6.29 2.32
C ASP A 78 -1.69 -7.33 3.46
N LEU A 79 -2.86 -7.53 4.08
CA LEU A 79 -3.03 -8.53 5.14
C LEU A 79 -2.53 -9.95 4.80
N PRO A 80 -2.68 -10.48 3.57
CA PRO A 80 -2.11 -11.77 3.20
C PRO A 80 -0.59 -11.88 3.43
N GLU A 81 0.14 -10.77 3.40
CA GLU A 81 1.59 -10.72 3.68
C GLU A 81 1.92 -11.06 5.13
N THR A 82 0.94 -11.07 6.03
CA THR A 82 1.13 -11.61 7.39
C THR A 82 1.63 -13.06 7.36
N ILE A 83 1.17 -13.84 6.37
CA ILE A 83 1.54 -15.24 6.20
C ILE A 83 2.69 -15.38 5.19
N CYS A 84 2.66 -14.61 4.10
CA CYS A 84 3.62 -14.72 3.00
C CYS A 84 4.95 -13.98 3.24
N GLY A 85 4.97 -13.02 4.17
CA GLY A 85 5.98 -11.98 4.26
C GLY A 85 5.74 -10.84 3.26
N ASP A 86 6.29 -9.65 3.55
CA ASP A 86 6.33 -8.52 2.61
C ASP A 86 7.24 -8.89 1.42
N LEU A 87 6.64 -9.18 0.27
CA LEU A 87 7.40 -9.54 -0.93
C LEU A 87 7.78 -8.28 -1.72
N PRO A 88 9.08 -8.05 -2.02
CA PRO A 88 9.49 -6.85 -2.74
C PRO A 88 8.81 -6.74 -4.11
N SER A 89 8.36 -5.53 -4.48
CA SER A 89 7.66 -5.31 -5.74
C SER A 89 8.41 -5.82 -6.99
N PRO A 90 9.75 -5.72 -7.10
CA PRO A 90 10.48 -6.31 -8.22
C PRO A 90 10.30 -7.83 -8.35
N LEU A 91 10.22 -8.54 -7.22
CA LEU A 91 9.98 -9.98 -7.20
C LEU A 91 8.54 -10.30 -7.62
N LYS A 92 7.55 -9.59 -7.07
CA LYS A 92 6.13 -9.75 -7.46
C LYS A 92 5.95 -9.57 -8.97
N ARG A 93 6.50 -8.49 -9.55
CA ARG A 93 6.47 -8.22 -11.00
C ARG A 93 7.16 -9.33 -11.81
N ARG A 94 8.30 -9.83 -11.33
CA ARG A 94 9.02 -10.91 -12.03
C ARG A 94 8.23 -12.22 -12.02
N ILE A 95 7.57 -12.56 -10.92
CA ILE A 95 6.70 -13.73 -10.82
C ILE A 95 5.52 -13.59 -11.78
N GLU A 96 4.86 -12.44 -11.80
CA GLU A 96 3.75 -12.15 -12.72
C GLU A 96 4.16 -12.34 -14.20
N GLN A 97 5.33 -11.85 -14.59
CA GLN A 97 5.88 -12.01 -15.94
C GLN A 97 6.14 -13.48 -16.32
N ILE A 98 6.63 -14.29 -15.37
CA ILE A 98 6.94 -15.70 -15.60
C ILE A 98 5.65 -16.53 -15.68
N CYS A 99 4.64 -16.17 -14.89
CA CYS A 99 3.42 -16.96 -14.72
C CYS A 99 2.31 -16.62 -15.73
N LEU A 100 2.49 -15.62 -16.59
CA LEU A 100 1.62 -15.30 -17.74
C LEU A 100 0.11 -15.27 -17.39
N GLY A 101 -0.24 -14.65 -16.27
CA GLY A 101 -1.62 -14.53 -15.79
C GLY A 101 -2.09 -15.61 -14.81
N ASN A 102 -1.30 -16.67 -14.57
CA ASN A 102 -1.55 -17.66 -13.52
C ASN A 102 -0.64 -17.41 -12.30
N ASN A 103 -0.68 -16.19 -11.77
CA ASN A 103 0.23 -15.75 -10.71
C ASN A 103 -0.05 -16.51 -9.40
N PRO A 104 0.89 -17.32 -8.89
CA PRO A 104 0.68 -18.10 -7.67
C PRO A 104 0.46 -17.22 -6.44
N ILE A 105 0.97 -15.98 -6.43
CA ILE A 105 0.74 -15.03 -5.32
C ILE A 105 -0.75 -14.71 -5.24
N ASP A 106 -1.39 -14.32 -6.34
CA ASP A 106 -2.81 -13.97 -6.35
C ASP A 106 -3.69 -15.15 -5.90
N ILE A 107 -3.34 -16.37 -6.32
CA ILE A 107 -4.04 -17.60 -5.91
C ILE A 107 -3.90 -17.83 -4.39
N ILE A 108 -2.69 -17.65 -3.85
CA ILE A 108 -2.43 -17.81 -2.42
C ILE A 108 -3.16 -16.73 -1.62
N GLU A 109 -3.09 -15.47 -2.04
CA GLU A 109 -3.79 -14.36 -1.38
C GLU A 109 -5.33 -14.57 -1.38
N GLU A 110 -5.90 -15.07 -2.48
CA GLU A 110 -7.33 -15.42 -2.55
C GLU A 110 -7.71 -16.57 -1.61
N GLN A 111 -6.84 -17.58 -1.45
CA GLN A 111 -7.05 -18.64 -0.47
C GLN A 111 -6.97 -18.13 0.97
N ILE A 112 -6.10 -17.14 1.21
CA ILE A 112 -5.85 -16.56 2.54
C ILE A 112 -6.96 -15.61 2.98
N ALA A 113 -7.40 -14.75 2.06
CA ALA A 113 -8.34 -13.67 2.33
C ALA A 113 -9.37 -13.50 1.18
N PRO A 114 -10.27 -14.47 0.94
CA PRO A 114 -11.24 -14.39 -0.16
C PRO A 114 -12.20 -13.19 -0.06
N TRP A 115 -12.45 -12.65 1.14
CA TRP A 115 -13.24 -11.43 1.32
C TRP A 115 -12.49 -10.18 0.83
N LEU A 116 -11.16 -10.16 0.90
CA LEU A 116 -10.34 -9.04 0.43
C LEU A 116 -10.42 -8.91 -1.09
N VAL A 117 -10.50 -10.04 -1.81
CA VAL A 117 -10.73 -10.04 -3.27
C VAL A 117 -12.05 -9.33 -3.63
N LYS A 118 -13.11 -9.55 -2.84
CA LYS A 118 -14.39 -8.84 -3.04
C LYS A 118 -14.26 -7.35 -2.76
N CYS A 119 -13.51 -6.97 -1.72
CA CYS A 119 -13.25 -5.56 -1.41
C CYS A 119 -12.42 -4.88 -2.51
N LYS A 120 -11.38 -5.55 -3.01
CA LYS A 120 -10.54 -5.12 -4.14
C LYS A 120 -11.38 -4.91 -5.40
N LYS A 121 -12.23 -5.87 -5.76
CA LYS A 121 -13.13 -5.76 -6.92
C LYS A 121 -14.11 -4.59 -6.79
N ARG A 122 -14.70 -4.40 -5.60
CA ARG A 122 -15.58 -3.26 -5.32
C ARG A 122 -14.86 -1.93 -5.48
N LEU A 123 -13.62 -1.83 -5.00
CA LEU A 123 -12.79 -0.63 -5.17
C LEU A 123 -12.43 -0.41 -6.64
N GLN A 124 -12.02 -1.46 -7.36
CA GLN A 124 -11.64 -1.39 -8.78
C GLN A 124 -12.81 -1.05 -9.71
N ALA A 125 -14.06 -1.32 -9.30
CA ALA A 125 -15.24 -0.87 -10.03
C ALA A 125 -15.41 0.67 -10.01
N LYS A 126 -14.63 1.37 -9.18
CA LYS A 126 -14.58 2.83 -9.03
C LYS A 126 -13.14 3.30 -9.18
N PRO A 127 -12.67 3.51 -10.43
CA PRO A 127 -11.26 3.77 -10.72
C PRO A 127 -10.67 4.92 -9.89
N GLU A 128 -11.44 5.97 -9.64
CA GLU A 128 -11.05 7.11 -8.81
C GLU A 128 -10.74 6.72 -7.37
N GLN A 129 -11.50 5.79 -6.79
CA GLN A 129 -11.26 5.28 -5.44
C GLN A 129 -10.04 4.37 -5.42
N ALA A 130 -9.89 3.49 -6.41
CA ALA A 130 -8.74 2.61 -6.54
C ALA A 130 -7.42 3.38 -6.73
N VAL A 131 -7.43 4.43 -7.56
CA VAL A 131 -6.28 5.32 -7.75
C VAL A 131 -5.96 6.07 -6.45
N THR A 132 -6.96 6.60 -5.75
CA THR A 132 -6.75 7.30 -4.47
C THR A 132 -6.06 6.42 -3.43
N VAL A 133 -6.50 5.17 -3.27
CA VAL A 133 -5.84 4.22 -2.36
C VAL A 133 -4.42 3.92 -2.83
N LYS A 134 -4.20 3.77 -4.14
CA LYS A 134 -2.86 3.50 -4.65
C LYS A 134 -1.90 4.67 -4.43
N LEU A 135 -2.36 5.91 -4.57
CA LEU A 135 -1.56 7.10 -4.30
C LEU A 135 -1.19 7.18 -2.81
N ALA A 136 -2.12 6.86 -1.91
CA ALA A 136 -1.84 6.79 -0.47
C ALA A 136 -0.77 5.76 -0.10
N ASP A 137 -0.85 4.55 -0.67
CA ASP A 137 0.17 3.49 -0.52
C ASP A 137 1.55 3.97 -1.01
N MET A 138 1.59 4.67 -2.14
CA MET A 138 2.84 5.22 -2.69
C MET A 138 3.40 6.37 -1.83
N ILE A 139 2.54 7.23 -1.27
CA ILE A 139 2.95 8.33 -0.38
C ILE A 139 3.61 7.77 0.88
N ASP A 140 3.01 6.76 1.53
CA ASP A 140 3.63 6.10 2.67
C ASP A 140 5.00 5.50 2.30
N ALA A 141 5.08 4.82 1.16
CA ALA A 141 6.33 4.21 0.72
C ALA A 141 7.44 5.24 0.46
N ILE A 142 7.10 6.39 -0.14
CA ILE A 142 8.04 7.50 -0.38
C ILE A 142 8.47 8.12 0.95
N LEU A 143 7.50 8.46 1.81
CA LEU A 143 7.77 9.07 3.11
C LEU A 143 8.73 8.22 3.93
N PHE A 144 8.45 6.92 4.02
CA PHE A 144 9.26 6.01 4.81
C PHE A 144 10.69 5.91 4.27
N ILE A 145 10.88 5.69 2.96
CA ILE A 145 12.23 5.49 2.42
C ILE A 145 13.08 6.76 2.45
N GLU A 146 12.46 7.94 2.35
CA GLU A 146 13.16 9.22 2.45
C GLU A 146 13.63 9.51 3.87
N GLN A 147 12.86 9.07 4.89
CA GLN A 147 13.21 9.27 6.30
C GLN A 147 14.18 8.21 6.82
N GLU A 148 13.94 6.94 6.50
CA GLU A 148 14.63 5.80 7.12
C GLU A 148 15.69 5.18 6.19
N GLY A 149 15.67 5.48 4.89
CA GLY A 149 16.55 4.85 3.90
C GLY A 149 18.03 5.22 4.06
N ILE A 150 18.92 4.20 4.04
CA ILE A 150 20.36 4.40 4.22
C ILE A 150 21.14 4.04 2.96
N GLY A 151 21.90 5.02 2.46
CA GLY A 151 22.89 4.84 1.40
C GLY A 151 22.34 4.91 -0.03
N LYS A 152 23.21 4.64 -1.01
CA LYS A 152 22.94 4.88 -2.44
C LYS A 152 21.77 4.06 -3.00
N HIS A 153 21.57 2.84 -2.50
CA HIS A 153 20.46 1.99 -2.96
C HIS A 153 19.11 2.57 -2.54
N ALA A 154 18.97 2.99 -1.28
CA ALA A 154 17.75 3.65 -0.79
C ALA A 154 17.43 4.92 -1.59
N GLN A 155 18.42 5.77 -1.86
CA GLN A 155 18.24 6.97 -2.68
C GLN A 155 17.76 6.65 -4.10
N MET A 156 18.24 5.56 -4.70
CA MET A 156 17.76 5.11 -6.01
C MET A 156 16.31 4.64 -5.95
N VAL A 157 15.95 3.88 -4.92
CA VAL A 157 14.58 3.41 -4.69
C VAL A 157 13.63 4.59 -4.46
N ALA A 158 14.02 5.57 -3.65
CA ALA A 158 13.25 6.81 -3.41
C ALA A 158 12.97 7.56 -4.72
N ARG A 159 14.00 7.76 -5.57
CA ARG A 159 13.83 8.39 -6.89
C ARG A 159 12.85 7.62 -7.79
N GLN A 160 12.95 6.29 -7.83
CA GLN A 160 12.04 5.46 -8.62
C GLN A 160 10.59 5.54 -8.11
N LEU A 161 10.39 5.55 -6.79
CA LEU A 161 9.06 5.69 -6.20
C LEU A 161 8.44 7.04 -6.51
N ARG A 162 9.21 8.14 -6.38
CA ARG A 162 8.76 9.48 -6.79
C ARG A 162 8.39 9.54 -8.27
N GLN A 163 9.24 8.98 -9.14
CA GLN A 163 8.95 8.94 -10.57
C GLN A 163 7.63 8.19 -10.86
N HIS A 164 7.47 6.98 -10.32
CA HIS A 164 6.22 6.22 -10.50
C HIS A 164 5.01 6.96 -9.93
N PHE A 165 5.17 7.69 -8.82
CA PHE A 165 4.10 8.49 -8.22
C PHE A 165 3.67 9.62 -9.15
N SER A 166 4.63 10.40 -9.67
CA SER A 166 4.34 11.47 -10.63
C SER A 166 3.70 10.93 -11.91
N GLU A 167 4.18 9.80 -12.44
CA GLU A 167 3.57 9.12 -13.59
C GLU A 167 2.13 8.68 -13.30
N LYS A 168 1.86 8.16 -12.09
CA LYS A 168 0.53 7.73 -11.67
C LYS A 168 -0.44 8.89 -11.52
N VAL A 169 0.00 10.01 -10.95
CA VAL A 169 -0.78 11.25 -10.85
C VAL A 169 -1.09 11.81 -12.24
N ALA A 170 -0.09 11.93 -13.11
CA ALA A 170 -0.28 12.43 -14.48
C ALA A 170 -1.25 11.55 -15.28
N LEU A 171 -1.16 10.22 -15.13
CA LEU A 171 -2.11 9.29 -15.74
C LEU A 171 -3.52 9.50 -15.19
N ALA A 172 -3.68 9.64 -13.87
CA ALA A 172 -4.97 9.88 -13.24
C ALA A 172 -5.60 11.20 -13.70
N GLN A 173 -4.82 12.28 -13.81
CA GLN A 173 -5.28 13.56 -14.37
C GLN A 173 -5.77 13.42 -15.81
N LYS A 174 -5.08 12.61 -16.62
CA LYS A 174 -5.46 12.36 -18.00
C LYS A 174 -6.73 11.50 -18.12
N GLU A 175 -6.84 10.42 -17.34
CA GLU A 175 -7.91 9.44 -17.46
C GLU A 175 -9.17 9.82 -16.66
N LEU A 176 -9.01 10.55 -15.57
CA LEU A 176 -10.06 10.93 -14.63
C LEU A 176 -9.97 12.44 -14.29
N PRO A 177 -10.12 13.34 -15.29
CA PRO A 177 -9.84 14.77 -15.15
C PRO A 177 -10.79 15.54 -14.22
N LEU A 178 -11.90 14.92 -13.79
CA LEU A 178 -12.90 15.55 -12.93
C LEU A 178 -12.49 15.62 -11.45
N PHE A 179 -11.38 14.99 -11.07
CA PHE A 179 -10.92 14.88 -9.67
C PHE A 179 -9.63 15.67 -9.44
N GLU A 180 -9.42 16.12 -8.20
CA GLU A 180 -8.33 17.03 -7.84
C GLU A 180 -7.03 16.28 -7.50
N TRP A 181 -6.45 15.57 -8.46
CA TRP A 181 -5.26 14.72 -8.23
C TRP A 181 -4.01 15.47 -7.73
N ASP A 182 -3.90 16.77 -7.98
CA ASP A 182 -2.83 17.62 -7.45
C ASP A 182 -2.81 17.65 -5.92
N LYS A 183 -3.92 17.34 -5.25
CA LYS A 183 -3.96 17.22 -3.78
C LYS A 183 -3.09 16.08 -3.26
N ALA A 184 -2.86 15.04 -4.05
CA ALA A 184 -1.93 13.98 -3.68
C ALA A 184 -0.47 14.48 -3.69
N VAL A 185 -0.12 15.31 -4.66
CA VAL A 185 1.20 15.96 -4.74
C VAL A 185 1.37 16.92 -3.57
N ALA A 186 0.37 17.77 -3.32
CA ALA A 186 0.39 18.70 -2.20
C ALA A 186 0.54 18.00 -0.84
N LEU A 187 -0.16 16.88 -0.62
CA LEU A 187 -0.01 16.08 0.60
C LEU A 187 1.41 15.51 0.74
N LEU A 188 1.98 14.97 -0.34
CA LEU A 188 3.35 14.45 -0.31
C LEU A 188 4.35 15.57 -0.02
N ASP A 189 4.20 16.72 -0.67
CA ASP A 189 5.06 17.88 -0.45
C ASP A 189 4.95 18.41 0.98
N GLU A 190 3.75 18.47 1.55
CA GLU A 190 3.50 18.85 2.95
C GLU A 190 4.23 17.91 3.91
N LEU A 191 4.08 16.59 3.74
CA LEU A 191 4.74 15.57 4.57
C LEU A 191 6.27 15.59 4.46
N MET A 192 6.80 16.03 3.32
CA MET A 192 8.24 16.13 3.06
C MET A 192 8.82 17.49 3.45
N SER A 193 7.98 18.54 3.45
CA SER A 193 8.36 19.87 3.88
C SER A 193 8.47 19.84 5.40
N GLY A 194 9.68 19.88 5.94
CA GLY A 194 9.92 19.95 7.39
C GLY A 194 9.46 21.27 8.04
N TYR A 195 8.44 21.93 7.48
CA TYR A 195 7.90 23.19 7.99
C TYR A 195 6.85 22.94 9.06
N GLU A 196 7.04 23.66 10.17
CA GLU A 196 6.27 23.56 11.41
C GLU A 196 6.30 22.14 12.00
N ASP A 197 7.49 21.73 12.47
CA ASP A 197 7.52 20.69 13.50
C ASP A 197 6.69 21.21 14.67
N ASN A 198 5.44 20.76 14.74
CA ASN A 198 4.49 21.15 15.76
C ASN A 198 5.05 20.87 17.16
N LYS A 199 6.03 19.96 17.28
CA LYS A 199 6.78 19.76 18.52
C LYS A 199 7.64 20.97 18.87
N MET A 200 8.35 21.55 17.91
CA MET A 200 9.12 22.80 18.11
C MET A 200 8.21 23.98 18.41
N LEU A 201 7.05 24.08 17.73
CA LEU A 201 6.04 25.11 18.04
C LEU A 201 5.42 24.91 19.43
N PHE A 202 5.19 23.66 19.84
CA PHE A 202 4.64 23.30 21.15
C PHE A 202 5.63 23.54 22.29
N GLU A 203 6.92 23.28 22.06
CA GLU A 203 7.97 23.52 23.05
C GLU A 203 8.26 25.01 23.25
N GLY A 204 8.04 25.85 22.21
CA GLY A 204 8.18 27.30 22.29
C GLY A 204 9.63 27.77 22.49
N ASN A 205 9.97 28.92 21.90
CA ASN A 205 11.19 29.66 22.26
C ASN A 205 11.15 30.15 23.70
#